data_AF-A0A097SSR2-F1
#
_entry.id   AF-A0A097SSR2-F1
#
_cell.length_a   1.000
_cell.length_b   1.000
_cell.length_c   1.000
_cell.angle_alpha   90.00
_cell.angle_beta   90.00
_cell.angle_gamma   90.00
#
_symmetry.space_group_name_H-M   'P 1'
#
loop_
_entity.id
_entity.type
_entity.pdbx_description
1 polymer ?
#
loop_
_entity_poly.entity_id
_entity_poly.type
_entity_poly.pdbx_seq_one_letter_code
_entity_poly.pdbx_strand_id
1 'polypeptide(L)'
;MLAINEIFIIIYKIIQQHSEINMGGNSLIIIIVIIAIAGIFLLPRMLKKKRAEKAKALISQRHDKDEVWKTIKQYLKDTNQYGVEIVDTYVIRRNPVEYINPLDSSYVKDKVRAANALREFQFKQELLKAKKLGKNARFMRPKQRDLYVVLFQTKNIKTNELLPPQAIECEVVTKKINRKEWDRKILINGKLNYDNEMIWIAPARALELQHNAKNIAATEAKQKKIIAKAQKKKEKELAKKKAKEAKQKAIEKN
;
A
#
# COMPACT_ATOMS: atom_id res chain seq x y z
N MET A 1 28.13 1.33 28.94
CA MET A 1 28.44 -0.08 29.32
C MET A 1 28.83 -0.23 30.79
N LEU A 2 29.33 0.81 31.48
CA LEU A 2 29.72 0.76 32.91
C LEU A 2 28.58 0.38 33.87
N ALA A 3 27.34 0.84 33.63
CA ALA A 3 26.19 0.54 34.50
C ALA A 3 25.80 -0.95 34.56
N ILE A 4 26.19 -1.78 33.58
CA ILE A 4 25.84 -3.21 33.56
C ILE A 4 26.70 -3.99 34.56
N ASN A 5 27.97 -3.63 34.69
CA ASN A 5 28.89 -4.30 35.60
C ASN A 5 28.53 -4.02 37.07
N GLU A 6 28.10 -2.79 37.38
CA GLU A 6 27.68 -2.42 38.74
C GLU A 6 26.41 -3.18 39.17
N ILE A 7 25.44 -3.32 38.26
CA ILE A 7 24.23 -4.11 38.52
C ILE A 7 24.57 -5.59 38.77
N PHE A 8 25.52 -6.15 38.00
CA PHE A 8 25.94 -7.54 38.17
C PHE A 8 26.62 -7.78 39.53
N ILE A 9 27.46 -6.84 39.98
CA ILE A 9 28.11 -6.89 41.29
C ILE A 9 27.08 -6.81 42.43
N ILE A 10 26.07 -5.94 42.31
CA ILE A 10 25.01 -5.80 43.32
C ILE A 10 24.17 -7.09 43.40
N ILE A 11 23.79 -7.66 42.26
CA ILE A 11 23.03 -8.92 42.22
C ILE A 11 23.84 -10.06 42.82
N TYR A 12 25.13 -10.17 42.50
CA TYR A 12 26.01 -11.19 43.04
C TYR A 12 26.12 -11.10 44.57
N LYS A 13 26.24 -9.89 45.12
CA LYS A 13 26.25 -9.65 46.56
C LYS A 13 24.94 -10.07 47.23
N ILE A 14 23.79 -9.78 46.62
CA ILE A 14 22.47 -10.17 47.14
C ILE A 14 22.32 -11.70 47.15
N ILE A 15 22.80 -12.40 46.11
CA ILE A 15 22.76 -13.87 46.04
C ILE A 15 23.63 -14.51 47.12
N GLN A 16 24.86 -14.01 47.31
CA GLN A 16 25.78 -14.46 48.36
C GLN A 16 25.18 -14.25 49.76
N GLN A 17 24.56 -13.10 50.01
CA GLN A 17 23.96 -12.77 51.30
C GLN A 17 22.74 -13.64 51.65
N HIS A 18 22.05 -14.17 50.64
CA HIS A 18 20.91 -15.08 50.83
C HIS A 18 21.26 -16.57 50.84
N SER A 19 22.44 -16.98 50.36
CA SER A 19 22.88 -18.38 50.40
C SER A 19 23.27 -18.88 51.79
N GLU A 20 23.50 -17.99 52.76
CA GLU A 20 23.88 -18.35 54.15
C GLU A 20 22.67 -18.54 55.08
N ILE A 21 21.45 -18.26 54.64
CA ILE A 21 20.23 -18.39 55.45
C ILE A 21 19.44 -19.63 55.02
N ASN A 22 19.57 -20.71 55.81
CA ASN A 22 18.79 -21.96 55.87
C ASN A 22 18.01 -22.40 54.60
N MET A 23 18.47 -23.52 54.04
CA MET A 23 17.84 -24.25 52.94
C MET A 23 16.49 -24.85 53.36
N GLY A 24 15.41 -24.11 53.15
CA GLY A 24 14.03 -24.63 53.27
C GLY A 24 12.97 -23.86 52.50
N GLY A 25 13.15 -22.55 52.28
CA GLY A 25 12.18 -21.70 51.56
C GLY A 25 12.75 -20.73 50.52
N ASN A 26 14.09 -20.61 50.41
CA ASN A 26 14.73 -19.52 49.65
C ASN A 26 14.98 -19.80 48.16
N SER A 27 14.80 -21.04 47.68
CA SER A 27 15.03 -21.38 46.27
C SER A 27 14.00 -20.76 45.33
N LEU A 28 12.75 -20.61 45.77
CA LEU A 28 11.66 -20.00 44.98
C LEU A 28 11.87 -18.50 44.76
N ILE A 29 12.37 -17.78 45.76
CA ILE A 29 12.61 -16.33 45.68
C ILE A 29 13.73 -16.02 44.67
N ILE A 30 14.80 -16.82 44.68
CA ILE A 30 15.92 -16.68 43.73
C ILE A 30 15.45 -16.90 42.28
N ILE A 31 14.59 -17.91 42.06
CA ILE A 31 14.03 -18.19 40.72
C ILE A 31 13.14 -17.05 40.22
N ILE A 32 12.29 -16.46 41.08
CA ILE A 32 11.43 -15.34 40.72
C ILE A 32 12.25 -14.10 40.33
N VAL A 33 13.35 -13.82 41.06
CA VAL A 33 14.24 -12.70 40.75
C VAL A 33 14.94 -12.89 39.39
N ILE A 34 15.40 -14.11 39.09
CA ILE A 34 16.02 -14.43 37.79
C ILE A 34 15.01 -14.25 36.64
N ILE A 35 13.76 -14.70 36.81
CA ILE A 35 12.70 -14.55 35.80
C ILE A 35 12.36 -13.08 35.56
N ALA A 36 12.27 -12.26 36.62
CA ALA A 36 11.99 -10.84 36.51
C ALA A 36 13.09 -10.08 35.73
N ILE A 37 14.37 -10.40 36.00
CA ILE A 37 15.51 -9.79 35.31
C ILE A 37 15.55 -10.22 33.83
N ALA A 38 15.32 -11.51 33.54
CA ALA A 38 15.22 -12.00 32.17
C ALA A 38 14.07 -11.32 31.40
N GLY A 39 12.93 -11.10 32.04
CA GLY A 39 11.79 -10.38 31.49
C GLY A 39 12.13 -8.93 31.10
N ILE A 40 12.77 -8.18 31.99
CA ILE A 40 13.17 -6.78 31.75
C ILE A 40 14.20 -6.68 30.61
N PHE A 41 15.09 -7.66 30.47
CA PHE A 41 16.12 -7.65 29.41
C PHE A 41 15.59 -8.10 28.05
N LEU A 42 14.66 -9.06 28.01
CA LEU A 42 14.14 -9.64 26.75
C LEU A 42 12.97 -8.83 26.16
N LEU A 43 12.08 -8.26 26.98
CA LEU A 43 10.91 -7.51 26.50
C LEU A 43 11.25 -6.31 25.58
N PRO A 44 12.21 -5.42 25.93
CA PRO A 44 12.56 -4.28 25.08
C PRO A 44 13.15 -4.73 23.74
N ARG A 45 13.89 -5.84 23.73
CA ARG A 45 14.54 -6.39 22.53
C ARG A 45 13.51 -7.00 21.57
N MET A 46 12.48 -7.69 22.09
CA MET A 46 11.36 -8.19 21.28
C MET A 46 10.45 -7.08 20.77
N LEU A 47 10.21 -6.03 21.56
CA LEU A 47 9.37 -4.89 21.15
C LEU A 47 10.06 -4.00 20.10
N LYS A 48 11.38 -3.81 20.18
CA LYS A 48 12.15 -3.04 19.18
C LYS A 48 12.21 -3.76 17.82
N LYS A 49 12.37 -5.09 17.80
CA LYS A 49 12.30 -5.88 16.55
C LYS A 49 10.95 -5.74 15.84
N LYS A 50 9.84 -5.84 16.59
CA LYS A 50 8.47 -5.70 16.03
C LYS A 50 8.18 -4.29 15.48
N ARG A 51 8.75 -3.22 16.06
CA ARG A 51 8.57 -1.85 15.55
C ARG A 51 9.41 -1.57 14.31
N ALA A 52 10.64 -2.08 14.24
CA ALA A 52 11.51 -1.94 13.08
C ALA A 52 10.95 -2.71 11.85
N GLU A 53 10.39 -3.90 12.07
CA GLU A 53 9.70 -4.66 11.01
C GLU A 53 8.44 -3.96 10.51
N LYS A 54 7.61 -3.39 11.40
CA LYS A 54 6.43 -2.61 10.99
C LYS A 54 6.78 -1.32 10.25
N ALA A 55 7.84 -0.62 10.65
CA ALA A 55 8.30 0.59 9.98
C ALA A 55 8.92 0.29 8.59
N LYS A 56 9.73 -0.77 8.48
CA LYS A 56 10.27 -1.23 7.19
C LYS A 56 9.17 -1.79 6.28
N ALA A 57 8.17 -2.47 6.82
CA ALA A 57 7.02 -2.96 6.07
C ALA A 57 6.11 -1.82 5.56
N LEU A 58 5.97 -0.71 6.29
CA LEU A 58 5.19 0.43 5.82
C LEU A 58 5.90 1.24 4.72
N ILE A 59 7.22 1.35 4.79
CA ILE A 59 8.02 2.15 3.85
C ILE A 59 8.34 1.36 2.57
N SER A 60 8.62 0.05 2.65
CA SER A 60 8.85 -0.79 1.46
C SER A 60 7.58 -1.16 0.70
N GLN A 61 6.39 -1.09 1.34
CA GLN A 61 5.13 -1.40 0.68
C GLN A 61 4.61 -0.30 -0.25
N ARG A 62 5.07 0.96 -0.11
CA ARG A 62 4.50 2.08 -0.89
C ARG A 62 5.17 2.33 -2.24
N HIS A 63 6.45 1.99 -2.44
CA HIS A 63 7.16 2.38 -3.67
C HIS A 63 7.63 1.21 -4.56
N ASP A 64 7.89 0.03 -4.00
CA ASP A 64 8.37 -1.13 -4.78
C ASP A 64 7.25 -2.07 -5.25
N LYS A 65 5.99 -1.79 -4.87
CA LYS A 65 4.81 -2.61 -5.22
C LYS A 65 3.94 -2.03 -6.33
N ASP A 66 4.22 -0.82 -6.79
CA ASP A 66 3.37 -0.21 -7.81
C ASP A 66 3.80 -0.68 -9.21
N GLU A 67 3.09 -1.69 -9.73
CA GLU A 67 3.36 -2.28 -11.05
C GLU A 67 3.38 -1.21 -12.14
N VAL A 68 2.48 -0.22 -12.04
CA VAL A 68 2.39 0.92 -12.96
C VAL A 68 3.68 1.73 -12.96
N TRP A 69 4.21 2.04 -11.78
CA TRP A 69 5.44 2.82 -11.63
C TRP A 69 6.65 2.10 -12.23
N LYS A 70 6.75 0.77 -12.01
CA LYS A 70 7.78 -0.06 -12.64
C LYS A 70 7.66 -0.03 -14.16
N THR A 71 6.45 -0.12 -14.68
CA THR A 71 6.17 -0.04 -16.11
C THR A 71 6.56 1.31 -16.70
N ILE A 72 6.21 2.43 -16.06
CA ILE A 72 6.61 3.76 -16.53
C ILE A 72 8.14 3.90 -16.50
N LYS A 73 8.81 3.44 -15.43
CA LYS A 73 10.28 3.45 -15.37
C LYS A 73 10.92 2.63 -16.48
N GLN A 74 10.37 1.45 -16.78
CA GLN A 74 10.84 0.62 -17.88
C GLN A 74 10.66 1.35 -19.21
N TYR A 75 9.51 1.97 -19.45
CA TYR A 75 9.24 2.78 -20.64
C TYR A 75 10.24 3.94 -20.80
N LEU A 76 10.51 4.68 -19.72
CA LEU A 76 11.47 5.79 -19.74
C LEU A 76 12.89 5.30 -20.04
N LYS A 77 13.28 4.14 -19.51
CA LYS A 77 14.55 3.50 -19.84
C LYS A 77 14.61 3.09 -21.31
N ASP A 78 13.55 2.46 -21.83
CA ASP A 78 13.47 2.00 -23.22
C ASP A 78 13.47 3.17 -24.22
N THR A 79 13.00 4.35 -23.80
CA THR A 79 13.02 5.60 -24.58
C THR A 79 14.24 6.48 -24.31
N ASN A 80 15.24 5.98 -23.58
CA ASN A 80 16.47 6.69 -23.20
C ASN A 80 16.24 8.01 -22.42
N GLN A 81 15.14 8.13 -21.69
CA GLN A 81 14.83 9.25 -20.81
C GLN A 81 15.37 9.00 -19.40
N TYR A 82 16.65 9.30 -19.19
CA TYR A 82 17.32 9.17 -17.89
C TYR A 82 17.29 10.48 -17.09
N GLY A 83 17.44 10.37 -15.77
CA GLY A 83 17.51 11.56 -14.90
C GLY A 83 16.18 12.28 -14.72
N VAL A 84 15.07 11.58 -14.96
CA VAL A 84 13.71 12.11 -14.80
C VAL A 84 13.00 11.46 -13.62
N GLU A 85 12.20 12.25 -12.92
CA GLU A 85 11.34 11.82 -11.82
C GLU A 85 9.87 11.86 -12.28
N ILE A 86 9.11 10.82 -11.96
CA ILE A 86 7.67 10.76 -12.22
C ILE A 86 6.97 11.60 -11.15
N VAL A 87 6.25 12.64 -11.57
CA VAL A 87 5.57 13.60 -10.68
C VAL A 87 4.14 13.17 -10.39
N ASP A 88 3.42 12.79 -11.44
CA ASP A 88 2.01 12.45 -11.37
C ASP A 88 1.71 11.30 -12.33
N THR A 89 0.79 10.43 -11.92
CA THR A 89 0.34 9.28 -12.70
C THR A 89 -1.16 9.12 -12.58
N TYR A 90 -1.79 8.86 -13.71
CA TYR A 90 -3.21 8.55 -13.79
C TYR A 90 -3.42 7.34 -14.69
N VAL A 91 -4.22 6.38 -14.22
CA VAL A 91 -4.46 5.13 -14.94
C VAL A 91 -5.96 4.95 -15.10
N ILE A 92 -6.37 4.68 -16.33
CA ILE A 92 -7.78 4.42 -16.65
C ILE A 92 -7.90 3.23 -17.58
N ARG A 93 -8.93 2.42 -17.38
CA ARG A 93 -9.21 1.27 -18.26
C ARG A 93 -9.72 1.78 -19.61
N ARG A 94 -9.08 1.35 -20.69
CA ARG A 94 -9.55 1.58 -22.06
C ARG A 94 -10.53 0.47 -22.41
N ASN A 95 -11.78 0.83 -22.71
CA ASN A 95 -12.70 -0.14 -23.27
C ASN A 95 -12.26 -0.47 -24.71
N PRO A 96 -12.10 -1.75 -25.09
CA PRO A 96 -11.54 -2.17 -26.38
C PRO A 96 -12.51 -2.00 -27.56
N VAL A 97 -13.46 -1.08 -27.43
CA VAL A 97 -14.43 -0.74 -28.46
C VAL A 97 -14.16 0.71 -28.77
N GLU A 98 -13.27 0.91 -29.72
CA GLU A 98 -12.76 2.21 -30.16
C GLU A 98 -13.88 3.26 -30.30
N TYR A 99 -13.66 4.41 -29.65
CA TYR A 99 -14.55 5.57 -29.53
C TYR A 99 -15.91 5.30 -28.88
N ILE A 100 -15.98 5.51 -27.57
CA ILE A 100 -17.24 5.53 -26.83
C ILE A 100 -17.37 6.91 -26.19
N ASN A 101 -18.34 7.69 -26.65
CA ASN A 101 -18.92 8.73 -25.83
C ASN A 101 -19.49 8.04 -24.58
N PRO A 102 -18.91 8.22 -23.38
CA PRO A 102 -19.32 7.49 -22.18
C PRO A 102 -20.77 7.77 -21.77
N LEU A 103 -21.45 8.70 -22.44
CA LEU A 103 -22.84 9.08 -22.21
C LEU A 103 -23.85 8.25 -23.02
N ASP A 104 -23.45 7.51 -24.06
CA ASP A 104 -24.39 6.71 -24.86
C ASP A 104 -24.20 5.20 -24.63
N SER A 105 -24.95 4.67 -23.67
CA SER A 105 -24.88 3.25 -23.27
C SER A 105 -25.36 2.26 -24.33
N SER A 106 -26.13 2.71 -25.33
CA SER A 106 -26.73 1.84 -26.35
C SER A 106 -25.69 1.46 -27.41
N TYR A 107 -24.97 2.46 -27.92
CA TYR A 107 -23.90 2.32 -28.90
C TYR A 107 -22.77 1.37 -28.43
N VAL A 108 -22.42 1.44 -27.14
CA VAL A 108 -21.43 0.54 -26.51
C VAL A 108 -21.86 -0.92 -26.63
N LYS A 109 -23.12 -1.21 -26.30
CA LYS A 109 -23.64 -2.58 -26.28
C LYS A 109 -23.63 -3.18 -27.68
N ASP A 110 -24.00 -2.41 -28.69
CA ASP A 110 -24.08 -2.90 -30.07
C ASP A 110 -22.71 -3.16 -30.68
N LYS A 111 -21.72 -2.28 -30.44
CA LYS A 111 -20.35 -2.53 -30.90
C LYS A 111 -19.68 -3.68 -30.15
N VAL A 112 -19.91 -3.83 -28.84
CA VAL A 112 -19.45 -5.01 -28.09
C VAL A 112 -20.08 -6.29 -28.66
N ARG A 113 -21.38 -6.25 -28.99
CA ARG A 113 -22.09 -7.38 -29.62
C ARG A 113 -21.49 -7.71 -30.99
N ALA A 114 -21.22 -6.71 -31.83
CA ALA A 114 -20.60 -6.89 -33.14
C ALA A 114 -19.17 -7.48 -33.04
N ALA A 115 -18.33 -6.96 -32.14
CA ALA A 115 -16.99 -7.47 -31.92
C ALA A 115 -17.00 -8.93 -31.40
N ASN A 116 -17.94 -9.25 -30.51
CA ASN A 116 -18.13 -10.62 -30.03
C ASN A 116 -18.63 -11.55 -31.14
N ALA A 117 -19.52 -11.08 -32.01
CA ALA A 117 -20.01 -11.84 -33.16
C ALA A 117 -18.90 -12.15 -34.17
N LEU A 118 -18.06 -11.15 -34.49
CA LEU A 118 -16.90 -11.35 -35.37
C LEU A 118 -15.90 -12.36 -34.77
N ARG A 119 -15.63 -12.24 -33.47
CA ARG A 119 -14.76 -13.16 -32.74
C ARG A 119 -15.33 -14.58 -32.72
N GLU A 120 -16.65 -14.71 -32.59
CA GLU A 120 -17.33 -16.00 -32.64
C GLU A 120 -17.33 -16.61 -34.05
N PHE A 121 -17.46 -15.79 -35.09
CA PHE A 121 -17.33 -16.22 -36.47
C PHE A 121 -15.91 -16.76 -36.76
N GLN A 122 -14.87 -16.02 -36.40
CA GLN A 122 -13.47 -16.46 -36.54
C GLN A 122 -13.23 -17.77 -35.79
N PHE A 123 -13.74 -17.87 -34.56
CA PHE A 123 -13.67 -19.08 -33.75
C PHE A 123 -14.33 -20.28 -34.45
N LYS A 124 -15.53 -20.12 -35.01
CA LYS A 124 -16.23 -21.18 -35.76
C LYS A 124 -15.43 -21.63 -36.99
N GLN A 125 -14.84 -20.69 -37.74
CA GLN A 125 -14.03 -20.99 -38.91
C GLN A 125 -12.78 -21.82 -38.56
N GLU A 126 -12.07 -21.47 -37.50
CA GLU A 126 -10.89 -22.22 -37.07
C GLU A 126 -11.24 -23.60 -36.51
N LEU A 127 -12.36 -23.72 -35.80
CA LEU A 127 -12.86 -25.00 -35.29
C LEU A 127 -13.23 -25.95 -36.45
N LEU A 128 -13.81 -25.43 -37.53
CA LEU A 128 -14.05 -26.19 -38.76
C LEU A 128 -12.73 -26.63 -39.42
N LYS A 129 -11.72 -25.77 -39.49
CA LYS A 129 -10.38 -26.13 -40.01
C LYS A 129 -9.71 -27.21 -39.16
N ALA A 130 -9.78 -27.10 -37.83
CA ALA A 130 -9.21 -28.08 -36.91
C ALA A 130 -9.88 -29.45 -37.02
N LYS A 131 -11.22 -29.49 -37.15
CA LYS A 131 -11.98 -30.72 -37.42
C LYS A 131 -11.54 -31.39 -38.71
N LYS A 132 -11.38 -30.62 -39.80
CA LYS A 132 -10.88 -31.14 -41.09
C LYS A 132 -9.47 -31.75 -40.98
N LEU A 133 -8.64 -31.23 -40.07
CA LEU A 133 -7.28 -31.71 -39.84
C LEU A 133 -7.20 -32.89 -38.84
N GLY A 134 -8.34 -33.39 -38.33
CA GLY A 134 -8.38 -34.51 -37.37
C GLY A 134 -7.77 -34.19 -36.00
N LYS A 135 -7.49 -32.92 -35.70
CA LYS A 135 -6.93 -32.49 -34.42
C LYS A 135 -8.07 -32.18 -33.45
N ASN A 136 -8.07 -32.82 -32.28
CA ASN A 136 -8.89 -32.41 -31.14
C ASN A 136 -8.38 -31.06 -30.61
N ALA A 137 -8.71 -29.98 -31.33
CA ALA A 137 -8.32 -28.64 -30.93
C ALA A 137 -9.11 -28.26 -29.67
N ARG A 138 -8.43 -28.25 -28.52
CA ARG A 138 -8.84 -27.46 -27.36
C ARG A 138 -8.59 -25.99 -27.68
N PHE A 139 -9.33 -25.45 -28.64
CA PHE A 139 -9.20 -24.06 -29.02
C PHE A 139 -9.93 -23.20 -27.99
N MET A 140 -9.17 -22.46 -27.19
CA MET A 140 -9.73 -21.52 -26.23
C MET A 140 -10.03 -20.20 -26.93
N ARG A 141 -11.24 -19.67 -26.75
CA ARG A 141 -11.60 -18.31 -27.19
C ARG A 141 -10.53 -17.33 -26.65
N PRO A 142 -9.90 -16.50 -27.50
CA PRO A 142 -8.92 -15.53 -27.03
C PRO A 142 -9.60 -14.61 -26.02
N LYS A 143 -9.02 -14.52 -24.82
CA LYS A 143 -9.54 -13.67 -23.74
C LYS A 143 -9.46 -12.21 -24.20
N GLN A 144 -10.53 -11.45 -23.95
CA GLN A 144 -10.51 -10.01 -24.18
C GLN A 144 -9.38 -9.41 -23.33
N ARG A 145 -8.50 -8.66 -23.98
CA ARG A 145 -7.35 -8.03 -23.35
C ARG A 145 -7.81 -6.82 -22.56
N ASP A 146 -7.34 -6.69 -21.32
CA ASP A 146 -7.62 -5.53 -20.49
C ASP A 146 -6.60 -4.45 -20.83
N LEU A 147 -7.04 -3.50 -21.65
CA LEU A 147 -6.25 -2.34 -22.06
C LEU A 147 -6.43 -1.19 -21.06
N TYR A 148 -5.35 -0.46 -20.81
CA TYR A 148 -5.31 0.69 -19.93
C TYR A 148 -4.53 1.81 -20.62
N VAL A 149 -4.95 3.05 -20.35
CA VAL A 149 -4.17 4.24 -20.68
C VAL A 149 -3.53 4.75 -19.41
N VAL A 150 -2.22 4.95 -19.45
CA VAL A 150 -1.45 5.54 -18.37
C VAL A 150 -1.00 6.92 -18.83
N LEU A 151 -1.53 7.96 -18.18
CA LEU A 151 -1.11 9.34 -18.33
C LEU A 151 -0.11 9.64 -17.23
N PHE A 152 1.03 10.24 -17.56
CA PHE A 152 2.02 10.60 -16.55
C PHE A 152 2.77 11.87 -16.92
N GLN A 153 3.22 12.56 -15.87
CA GLN A 153 3.99 13.79 -15.93
C GLN A 153 5.36 13.52 -15.33
N THR A 154 6.42 13.97 -16.00
CA THR A 154 7.79 13.86 -15.49
C THR A 154 8.41 15.22 -15.28
N LYS A 155 9.44 15.27 -14.42
CA LYS A 155 10.31 16.43 -14.25
C LYS A 155 11.78 16.00 -14.32
N ASN A 156 12.63 16.88 -14.79
CA ASN A 156 14.07 16.65 -14.76
C ASN A 156 14.61 16.80 -13.33
N ILE A 157 15.38 15.83 -12.84
CA ILE A 157 15.90 15.84 -11.47
C ILE A 157 16.91 16.98 -11.25
N LYS A 158 17.67 17.34 -12.28
CA LYS A 158 18.72 18.36 -12.16
C LYS A 158 18.17 19.77 -12.30
N THR A 159 17.31 20.00 -13.28
CA THR A 159 16.78 21.35 -13.57
C THR A 159 15.47 21.64 -12.86
N ASN A 160 14.80 20.63 -12.29
CA ASN A 160 13.43 20.70 -11.78
C ASN A 160 12.37 21.18 -12.79
N GLU A 161 12.71 21.24 -14.07
CA GLU A 161 11.79 21.61 -15.13
C GLU A 161 10.81 20.47 -15.43
N LEU A 162 9.55 20.82 -15.61
CA LEU A 162 8.50 19.88 -16.02
C LEU A 162 8.65 19.55 -17.50
N LEU A 163 8.73 18.27 -17.82
CA LEU A 163 8.77 17.80 -19.20
C LEU A 163 7.35 17.73 -19.79
N PRO A 164 7.18 17.62 -21.10
CA PRO A 164 5.84 17.45 -21.66
C PRO A 164 5.13 16.21 -21.10
N PRO A 165 3.82 16.28 -20.82
CA PRO A 165 3.05 15.13 -20.37
C PRO A 165 3.06 14.02 -21.43
N GLN A 166 3.03 12.77 -20.96
CA GLN A 166 3.10 11.60 -21.82
C GLN A 166 1.95 10.64 -21.54
N ALA A 167 1.56 9.89 -22.57
CA ALA A 167 0.55 8.86 -22.49
C ALA A 167 1.08 7.56 -23.11
N ILE A 168 0.82 6.44 -22.45
CA ILE A 168 1.13 5.10 -22.97
C ILE A 168 -0.07 4.18 -22.87
N GLU A 169 -0.19 3.28 -23.83
CA GLU A 169 -1.14 2.19 -23.79
C GLU A 169 -0.48 0.95 -23.16
N CYS A 170 -1.20 0.34 -22.21
CA CYS A 170 -0.73 -0.81 -21.46
C CYS A 170 -1.75 -1.95 -21.52
N GLU A 171 -1.28 -3.17 -21.67
CA GLU A 171 -2.05 -4.40 -21.54
C GLU A 171 -1.71 -5.11 -20.23
N VAL A 172 -2.73 -5.50 -19.47
CA VAL A 172 -2.54 -6.35 -18.27
C VAL A 172 -2.64 -7.81 -18.67
N VAL A 173 -1.53 -8.52 -18.61
CA VAL A 173 -1.44 -9.95 -18.90
C VAL A 173 -1.24 -10.73 -17.61
N THR A 174 -2.22 -11.57 -17.26
CA THR A 174 -2.12 -12.50 -16.14
C THR A 174 -1.74 -13.89 -16.66
N LYS A 175 -0.53 -14.36 -16.36
CA LYS A 175 -0.03 -15.70 -16.73
C LYS A 175 -0.02 -16.60 -15.51
N LYS A 176 -0.50 -17.83 -15.66
CA LYS A 176 -0.41 -18.83 -14.60
C LYS A 176 1.01 -19.39 -14.55
N ILE A 177 1.71 -19.22 -13.43
CA ILE A 177 3.04 -19.84 -13.23
C ILE A 177 2.84 -21.28 -12.77
N ASN A 178 2.06 -21.46 -11.70
CA ASN A 178 1.83 -22.74 -11.03
C ASN A 178 0.35 -22.90 -10.64
N ARG A 179 -0.05 -24.08 -10.11
CA ARG A 179 -1.44 -24.32 -9.67
C ARG A 179 -1.94 -23.28 -8.65
N LYS A 180 -1.04 -22.75 -7.82
CA LYS A 180 -1.35 -21.81 -6.72
C LYS A 180 -0.93 -20.36 -7.01
N GLU A 181 -0.20 -20.10 -8.10
CA GLU A 181 0.47 -18.81 -8.32
C GLU A 181 0.21 -18.27 -9.72
N TRP A 182 -0.14 -16.99 -9.77
CA TRP A 182 -0.40 -16.23 -10.99
C TRP A 182 0.53 -15.02 -11.05
N ASP A 183 1.21 -14.85 -12.17
CA ASP A 183 2.02 -13.68 -12.49
C ASP A 183 1.13 -12.63 -13.16
N ARG A 184 1.15 -11.41 -12.66
CA ARG A 184 0.51 -10.26 -13.32
C ARG A 184 1.61 -9.38 -13.88
N LYS A 185 1.60 -9.16 -15.19
CA LYS A 185 2.55 -8.27 -15.87
C LYS A 185 1.80 -7.24 -16.69
N ILE A 186 2.27 -6.01 -16.61
CA ILE A 186 1.79 -4.91 -17.44
C ILE A 186 2.77 -4.80 -18.62
N LEU A 187 2.27 -5.03 -19.82
CA LEU A 187 3.01 -4.88 -21.07
C LEU A 187 2.67 -3.53 -21.68
N ILE A 188 3.67 -2.82 -22.20
CA ILE A 188 3.47 -1.56 -22.90
C ILE A 188 3.22 -1.88 -24.36
N ASN A 189 2.07 -1.45 -24.89
CA ASN A 189 1.75 -1.61 -26.30
C ASN A 189 2.42 -0.52 -27.14
N GLY A 190 2.39 0.73 -26.66
CA GLY A 190 2.97 1.85 -27.38
C GLY A 190 2.69 3.22 -26.77
N LYS A 191 3.27 4.26 -27.38
CA LYS A 191 3.06 5.66 -27.03
C LYS A 191 1.74 6.16 -27.63
N LEU A 192 0.99 6.92 -26.85
CA LEU A 192 -0.25 7.58 -27.27
C LEU A 192 -0.04 9.11 -27.34
N ASN A 193 -0.96 9.79 -28.01
CA ASN A 193 -1.04 11.25 -27.99
C ASN A 193 -1.75 11.70 -26.71
N TYR A 194 -1.04 12.42 -25.83
CA TYR A 194 -1.57 12.84 -24.54
C TYR A 194 -2.83 13.70 -24.67
N ASP A 195 -2.82 14.69 -25.55
CA ASP A 195 -3.92 15.65 -25.69
C ASP A 195 -5.21 14.97 -26.13
N ASN A 196 -5.11 14.05 -27.09
CA ASN A 196 -6.26 13.27 -27.57
C ASN A 196 -6.86 12.38 -26.47
N GLU A 197 -6.01 11.72 -25.69
CA GLU A 197 -6.47 10.86 -24.60
C GLU A 197 -7.06 11.70 -23.46
N MET A 198 -6.52 12.88 -23.19
CA MET A 198 -7.00 13.74 -22.10
C MET A 198 -8.44 14.24 -22.33
N ILE A 199 -8.87 14.43 -23.58
CA ILE A 199 -10.24 14.90 -23.91
C ILE A 199 -11.32 14.03 -23.25
N TRP A 200 -11.19 12.70 -23.35
CA TRP A 200 -12.20 11.78 -22.81
C TRP A 200 -11.90 11.35 -21.37
N ILE A 201 -10.64 11.47 -20.92
CA ILE A 201 -10.24 11.13 -19.55
C ILE A 201 -10.54 12.25 -18.56
N ALA A 202 -10.44 13.51 -18.98
CA ALA A 202 -10.61 14.69 -18.12
C ALA A 202 -11.92 14.68 -17.32
N PRO A 203 -13.10 14.37 -17.91
CA PRO A 203 -14.34 14.32 -17.14
C PRO A 203 -14.33 13.26 -16.03
N ALA A 204 -13.81 12.06 -16.32
CA ALA A 204 -13.70 10.98 -15.34
C ALA A 204 -12.74 11.36 -14.21
N ARG A 205 -11.58 11.93 -14.56
CA ARG A 205 -10.58 12.40 -13.60
C ARG A 205 -11.13 13.51 -12.70
N ALA A 206 -11.90 14.45 -13.25
CA ALA A 206 -12.51 15.54 -12.49
C ALA A 206 -13.51 15.02 -11.44
N LEU A 207 -14.34 14.04 -11.81
CA LEU A 207 -15.27 13.39 -10.88
C LEU A 207 -14.54 12.66 -9.75
N GLU A 208 -13.46 11.95 -10.08
CA GLU A 208 -12.64 11.25 -9.10
C GLU A 208 -11.96 12.21 -8.12
N LEU A 209 -11.40 13.32 -8.61
CA LEU A 209 -10.82 14.38 -7.77
C LEU A 209 -11.86 14.99 -6.82
N GLN A 210 -13.08 15.24 -7.29
CA GLN A 210 -14.17 15.73 -6.42
C GLN A 210 -14.53 14.73 -5.33
N HIS A 211 -14.62 13.44 -5.67
CA HIS A 211 -14.92 12.39 -4.70
C HIS A 211 -13.80 12.25 -3.66
N ASN A 212 -12.54 12.27 -4.10
CA ASN A 212 -11.37 12.20 -3.23
C ASN A 212 -11.28 13.40 -2.30
N ALA A 213 -11.54 14.62 -2.80
CA ALA A 213 -11.57 15.83 -1.97
C ALA A 213 -12.64 15.73 -0.86
N LYS A 214 -13.85 15.22 -1.18
CA LYS A 214 -14.90 14.98 -0.17
C LYS A 214 -14.47 13.97 0.89
N ASN A 215 -13.78 12.89 0.48
CA ASN A 215 -13.29 11.87 1.41
C ASN A 215 -12.17 12.39 2.31
N ILE A 216 -11.24 13.18 1.76
CA ILE A 216 -10.18 13.83 2.54
C ILE A 216 -10.81 14.79 3.55
N ALA A 217 -11.72 15.66 3.12
CA ALA A 217 -12.43 16.57 4.04
C ALA A 217 -13.18 15.81 5.15
N ALA A 218 -13.83 14.68 4.81
CA ALA A 218 -14.52 13.84 5.78
C ALA A 218 -13.56 13.17 6.78
N THR A 219 -12.40 12.69 6.33
CA THR A 219 -11.39 12.09 7.20
C THR A 219 -10.72 13.12 8.10
N GLU A 220 -10.39 14.30 7.59
CA GLU A 220 -9.88 15.42 8.37
C GLU A 220 -10.89 15.89 9.42
N ALA A 221 -12.18 16.00 9.06
CA ALA A 221 -13.23 16.36 10.01
C ALA A 221 -13.36 15.31 11.14
N LYS A 222 -13.24 14.01 10.81
CA LYS A 222 -13.20 12.93 11.81
C LYS A 222 -11.96 13.03 12.70
N GLN A 223 -10.78 13.29 12.14
CA GLN A 223 -9.55 13.46 12.90
C GLN A 223 -9.63 14.66 13.84
N LYS A 224 -10.12 15.82 13.37
CA LYS A 224 -10.35 17.02 14.20
C LYS A 224 -11.29 16.73 15.37
N LYS A 225 -12.39 15.98 15.14
CA LYS A 225 -13.30 15.54 16.21
C LYS A 225 -12.63 14.62 17.23
N ILE A 226 -11.76 13.70 16.78
CA ILE A 226 -11.00 12.81 17.68
C ILE A 226 -10.02 13.62 18.54
N ILE A 227 -9.27 14.54 17.93
CA ILE A 227 -8.31 15.41 18.62
C ILE A 227 -9.03 16.29 19.66
N ALA A 228 -10.15 16.92 19.29
CA ALA A 228 -10.93 17.75 20.20
C ALA A 228 -11.49 16.96 21.39
N LYS A 229 -11.96 15.71 21.17
CA LYS A 229 -12.39 14.83 22.26
C LYS A 229 -11.22 14.43 23.18
N ALA A 230 -10.04 14.18 22.63
CA ALA A 230 -8.85 13.86 23.40
C ALA A 230 -8.38 15.05 24.25
N GLN A 231 -8.39 16.26 23.70
CA GLN A 231 -8.07 17.50 24.44
C GLN A 231 -9.04 17.74 25.59
N LYS A 232 -10.36 17.67 25.34
CA LYS A 232 -11.38 17.82 26.40
C LYS A 232 -11.23 16.79 27.53
N LYS A 233 -10.81 15.56 27.23
CA LYS A 233 -10.52 14.55 28.26
C LYS A 233 -9.30 14.94 29.10
N LYS A 234 -8.21 15.36 28.46
CA LYS A 234 -6.99 15.83 29.16
C LYS A 234 -7.26 17.03 30.07
N GLU A 235 -8.05 18.01 29.60
CA GLU A 235 -8.45 19.17 30.40
C GLU A 235 -9.27 18.77 31.62
N LYS A 236 -10.25 17.86 31.45
CA LYS A 236 -11.04 17.33 32.57
C LYS A 236 -10.18 16.58 33.60
N GLU A 237 -9.20 15.80 33.15
CA GLU A 237 -8.27 15.11 34.05
C GLU A 237 -7.37 16.10 34.80
N LEU A 238 -6.86 17.12 34.12
CA LEU A 238 -6.04 18.17 34.75
C LEU A 238 -6.85 18.96 35.79
N ALA A 239 -8.10 19.32 35.47
CA ALA A 239 -9.00 20.01 36.40
C ALA A 239 -9.31 19.13 37.63
N LYS A 240 -9.54 17.82 37.45
CA LYS A 240 -9.71 16.88 38.56
C LYS A 240 -8.46 16.77 39.44
N LYS A 241 -7.26 16.76 38.86
CA LYS A 241 -6.00 16.77 39.63
C LYS A 241 -5.84 18.05 40.44
N LYS A 242 -6.00 19.22 39.82
CA LYS A 242 -5.94 20.53 40.50
C LYS A 242 -6.97 20.65 41.63
N ALA A 243 -8.19 20.15 41.43
CA ALA A 243 -9.22 20.15 42.46
C ALA A 243 -8.88 19.23 43.65
N LYS A 244 -8.25 18.07 43.40
CA LYS A 244 -7.74 17.19 44.48
C LYS A 244 -6.62 17.85 45.26
N GLU A 245 -5.64 18.44 44.57
CA GLU A 245 -4.53 19.17 45.18
C GLU A 245 -5.01 20.38 46.01
N ALA A 246 -6.00 21.13 45.51
CA ALA A 246 -6.60 22.25 46.25
C ALA A 246 -7.32 21.80 47.53
N LYS A 247 -8.07 20.68 47.48
CA LYS A 247 -8.71 20.10 48.66
C LYS A 247 -7.68 19.63 49.69
N GLN A 248 -6.60 19.01 49.25
CA GLN A 248 -5.53 18.53 50.13
C GLN A 248 -4.81 19.69 50.83
N LYS A 249 -4.50 20.78 50.10
CA LYS A 249 -3.94 22.00 50.70
C LYS A 249 -4.89 22.72 51.68
N ALA A 250 -6.20 22.62 51.47
CA ALA A 250 -7.18 23.19 52.40
C ALA A 250 -7.27 22.38 53.70
N ILE A 251 -7.07 21.06 53.64
CA ILE A 251 -7.00 20.19 54.81
C ILE A 251 -5.72 20.45 55.60
N GLU A 252 -4.57 20.65 54.93
CA GLU A 252 -3.28 20.95 55.60
C GLU A 252 -3.22 22.32 56.29
N LYS A 253 -4.16 23.23 56.01
CA LYS A 253 -4.23 24.57 56.61
C LYS A 253 -5.18 24.69 57.80
N ASN A 254 -6.01 23.68 58.05
CA ASN A 254 -6.91 23.60 59.20
C ASN A 254 -6.35 22.63 60.23
#